data_AF-A0A550D2P6-F1
#
_entry.id   AF-A0A550D2P6-F1
#
_cell.length_a   1.000
_cell.length_b   1.000
_cell.length_c   1.000
_cell.angle_alpha   90.00
_cell.angle_beta   90.00
_cell.angle_gamma   90.00
#
_symmetry.space_group_name_H-M   'P 1'
#
loop_
_entity.id
_entity.type
_entity.pdbx_description
1 polymer ?
#
loop_
_entity_poly.entity_id
_entity_poly.type
_entity_poly.pdbx_seq_one_letter_code
_entity_poly.pdbx_strand_id
1 'polypeptide(L)'
;MEYSEIVKELERLVKIPTYYVLGKLKDNLVFYSTTQGETNISALIDGKIIRLTKEPIAMPSTPKANLDFLPFTRDVERGKEVHSVYICNLKGEEYELTSPKVRIMGLAYDDKTIAFVGSSNDGAFLYAVEGGKLSRLSQVPPFSFVTDVENGLITGVVQVNPKSQEFFIANLNGEFKILTPKKDSVNVSYRIKGDKIYISSDY
;
A
#
# COMPACT_ATOMS: atom_id res chain seq x y z
N MET A 1 7.47 19.28 -38.19
CA MET A 1 7.08 18.05 -37.49
C MET A 1 5.59 17.94 -37.63
N GLU A 2 5.12 16.93 -38.35
CA GLU A 2 3.70 16.67 -38.55
C GLU A 2 3.07 16.22 -37.22
N TYR A 3 1.80 16.54 -36.98
CA TYR A 3 1.11 16.08 -35.76
C TYR A 3 1.15 14.56 -35.60
N SER A 4 1.18 13.82 -36.71
CA SER A 4 1.30 12.37 -36.73
C SER A 4 2.66 11.86 -36.22
N GLU A 5 3.74 12.62 -36.41
CA GLU A 5 5.08 12.32 -35.88
C GLU A 5 5.10 12.55 -34.36
N ILE A 6 4.47 13.64 -33.89
CA ILE A 6 4.33 13.92 -32.45
C ILE A 6 3.59 12.79 -31.74
N VAL A 7 2.47 12.33 -32.31
CA VAL A 7 1.67 11.23 -31.74
C VAL A 7 2.48 9.93 -31.68
N LYS A 8 3.22 9.60 -32.74
CA LYS A 8 4.08 8.40 -32.76
C LYS A 8 5.15 8.44 -31.68
N GLU A 9 5.82 9.59 -31.51
CA GLU A 9 6.84 9.74 -30.47
C GLU A 9 6.22 9.71 -29.06
N LEU A 10 5.07 10.35 -28.87
CA LEU A 10 4.36 10.30 -27.59
C LEU A 10 3.96 8.87 -27.23
N GLU A 11 3.36 8.13 -28.18
CA GLU A 11 3.01 6.73 -27.98
C GLU A 11 4.23 5.87 -27.66
N ARG A 12 5.36 6.11 -28.33
CA ARG A 12 6.62 5.40 -28.06
C ARG A 12 7.10 5.64 -26.64
N LEU A 13 7.05 6.89 -26.17
CA LEU A 13 7.47 7.27 -24.82
C LEU A 13 6.57 6.65 -23.74
N VAL A 14 5.25 6.73 -23.89
CA VAL A 14 4.30 6.20 -22.87
C VAL A 14 4.26 4.67 -22.83
N LYS A 15 4.69 3.99 -23.90
CA LYS A 15 4.80 2.52 -23.96
C LYS A 15 6.06 1.99 -23.29
N ILE A 16 7.03 2.85 -22.92
CA ILE A 16 8.23 2.41 -22.20
C ILE A 16 7.79 1.98 -20.79
N PRO A 17 7.95 0.70 -20.42
CA PRO A 17 7.56 0.24 -19.10
C PRO A 17 8.47 0.84 -18.04
N THR A 18 7.88 1.28 -16.93
CA THR A 18 8.61 1.59 -15.71
C THR A 18 8.64 0.36 -14.82
N TYR A 19 9.73 0.21 -14.07
CA TYR A 19 9.90 -0.86 -13.09
C TYR A 19 10.37 -0.24 -11.78
N TYR A 20 9.74 -0.64 -10.67
CA TYR A 20 10.11 -0.22 -9.33
C TYR A 20 10.16 -1.42 -8.41
N VAL A 21 11.33 -1.66 -7.81
CA VAL A 21 11.50 -2.76 -6.85
C VAL A 21 10.69 -2.46 -5.60
N LEU A 22 9.75 -3.35 -5.27
CA LEU A 22 8.93 -3.25 -4.07
C LEU A 22 9.60 -3.94 -2.89
N GLY A 23 10.23 -5.10 -3.12
CA GLY A 23 10.86 -5.89 -2.06
C GLY A 23 10.98 -7.36 -2.44
N LYS A 24 10.81 -8.25 -1.47
CA LYS A 24 10.84 -9.70 -1.68
C LYS A 24 9.67 -10.40 -1.01
N LEU A 25 9.19 -11.46 -1.65
CA LEU A 25 8.36 -12.50 -1.06
C LEU A 25 9.16 -13.80 -1.14
N LYS A 26 9.42 -14.43 0.02
CA LYS A 26 10.45 -15.48 0.13
C LYS A 26 11.76 -14.97 -0.48
N ASP A 27 12.33 -15.72 -1.42
CA ASP A 27 13.57 -15.37 -2.11
C ASP A 27 13.33 -14.62 -3.44
N ASN A 28 12.08 -14.39 -3.83
CA ASN A 28 11.72 -13.82 -5.13
C ASN A 28 11.65 -12.30 -5.06
N LEU A 29 12.32 -11.63 -6.00
CA LEU A 29 12.23 -10.17 -6.16
C LEU A 29 10.83 -9.82 -6.66
N VAL A 30 10.14 -8.94 -5.94
CA VAL A 30 8.82 -8.43 -6.33
C VAL A 30 8.94 -6.97 -6.72
N PHE A 31 8.30 -6.62 -7.83
CA PHE A 31 8.38 -5.29 -8.41
C PHE A 31 7.05 -4.86 -9.03
N TYR A 32 6.86 -3.56 -8.98
CA TYR A 32 5.80 -2.84 -9.67
C TYR A 32 6.23 -2.64 -11.13
N SER A 33 5.32 -2.80 -12.09
CA SER A 33 5.60 -2.49 -13.48
C SER A 33 4.41 -1.89 -14.23
N THR A 34 4.69 -1.11 -15.28
CA THR A 34 3.66 -0.58 -16.22
C THR A 34 3.70 -1.29 -17.58
N THR A 35 4.16 -2.53 -17.62
CA THR A 35 4.22 -3.32 -18.86
C THR A 35 2.85 -3.41 -19.53
N GLN A 36 2.82 -3.30 -20.86
CA GLN A 36 1.59 -3.31 -21.66
C GLN A 36 0.63 -2.12 -21.38
N GLY A 37 1.14 -1.04 -20.78
CA GLY A 37 0.32 0.13 -20.44
C GLY A 37 -0.53 -0.05 -19.19
N GLU A 38 -0.31 -1.13 -18.45
CA GLU A 38 -1.06 -1.46 -17.24
C GLU A 38 -0.14 -1.56 -16.02
N THR A 39 -0.54 -0.88 -14.95
CA THR A 39 0.09 -1.01 -13.65
C THR A 39 -0.20 -2.38 -13.03
N ASN A 40 0.84 -3.18 -12.77
CA ASN A 40 0.72 -4.53 -12.21
C ASN A 40 1.84 -4.85 -11.21
N ILE A 41 1.67 -5.94 -10.46
CA ILE A 41 2.72 -6.53 -9.64
C ILE A 41 3.27 -7.74 -10.38
N SER A 42 4.59 -7.83 -10.43
CA SER A 42 5.31 -8.96 -11.01
C SER A 42 6.41 -9.45 -10.07
N ALA A 43 6.82 -10.70 -10.24
CA ALA A 43 7.95 -11.29 -9.53
C ALA A 43 8.97 -11.90 -10.49
N LEU A 44 10.24 -11.88 -10.11
CA LEU A 44 11.29 -12.64 -10.76
C LEU A 44 11.41 -14.00 -10.06
N ILE A 45 10.95 -15.06 -10.72
CA ILE A 45 10.93 -16.44 -10.22
C ILE A 45 11.72 -17.31 -11.19
N ASP A 46 12.79 -17.95 -10.72
CA ASP A 46 13.70 -18.78 -11.53
C ASP A 46 14.19 -18.08 -12.82
N GLY A 47 14.51 -16.79 -12.71
CA GLY A 47 14.98 -15.96 -13.83
C GLY A 47 13.89 -15.52 -14.81
N LYS A 48 12.62 -15.85 -14.56
CA LYS A 48 11.47 -15.46 -15.39
C LYS A 48 10.60 -14.42 -14.69
N ILE A 49 10.08 -13.47 -15.47
CA ILE A 49 9.11 -12.49 -14.98
C ILE A 49 7.72 -13.14 -15.01
N ILE A 50 7.07 -13.18 -13.85
CA ILE A 50 5.72 -13.70 -13.67
C ILE A 50 4.84 -12.56 -13.15
N ARG A 51 3.79 -12.21 -13.89
CA ARG A 51 2.76 -11.26 -13.45
C ARG A 51 1.90 -11.92 -12.38
N LEU A 52 1.75 -11.26 -11.23
CA LEU A 52 1.03 -11.77 -10.08
C LEU A 52 -0.42 -11.29 -9.99
N THR A 53 -0.75 -10.18 -10.66
CA THR A 53 -2.09 -9.57 -10.63
C THR A 53 -2.81 -9.72 -11.96
N LYS A 54 -4.09 -10.05 -11.93
CA LYS A 54 -4.88 -10.33 -13.15
C LYS A 54 -5.25 -9.04 -13.87
N GLU A 55 -5.69 -8.04 -13.12
CA GLU A 55 -6.08 -6.72 -13.63
C GLU A 55 -5.14 -5.62 -13.10
N PRO A 56 -5.21 -4.40 -13.67
CA PRO A 56 -4.47 -3.26 -13.14
C PRO A 56 -4.72 -3.04 -11.66
N ILE A 57 -3.68 -2.58 -10.95
CA ILE A 57 -3.75 -2.23 -9.53
C ILE A 57 -3.67 -0.72 -9.34
N ALA A 58 -4.16 -0.23 -8.20
CA ALA A 58 -3.98 1.14 -7.77
C ALA A 58 -2.70 1.29 -6.93
N MET A 59 -2.51 0.45 -5.91
CA MET A 59 -1.37 0.56 -5.00
C MET A 59 -0.97 -0.80 -4.41
N PRO A 60 0.31 -1.20 -4.47
CA PRO A 60 0.81 -2.36 -3.74
C PRO A 60 1.14 -2.00 -2.28
N SER A 61 1.11 -2.98 -1.37
CA SER A 61 1.78 -2.86 -0.07
C SER A 61 3.28 -3.19 -0.17
N THR A 62 4.03 -3.02 0.93
CA THR A 62 5.47 -3.38 0.99
C THR A 62 5.63 -4.89 1.23
N PRO A 63 6.28 -5.66 0.31
CA PRO A 63 6.46 -7.09 0.49
C PRO A 63 7.27 -7.47 1.73
N LYS A 64 6.83 -8.53 2.41
CA LYS A 64 7.55 -9.14 3.55
C LYS A 64 8.24 -10.45 3.13
N ALA A 65 9.56 -10.51 3.30
CA ALA A 65 10.39 -11.62 2.81
C ALA A 65 10.05 -12.99 3.44
N ASN A 66 9.47 -13.01 4.65
CA ASN A 66 9.02 -14.24 5.29
C ASN A 66 7.69 -14.77 4.74
N LEU A 67 6.96 -13.99 3.93
CA LEU A 67 5.64 -14.32 3.39
C LEU A 67 5.69 -14.63 1.89
N ASP A 68 4.64 -15.26 1.38
CA ASP A 68 4.45 -15.67 -0.02
C ASP A 68 3.25 -14.99 -0.70
N PHE A 69 2.63 -14.02 -0.01
CA PHE A 69 1.50 -13.25 -0.49
C PHE A 69 1.70 -11.75 -0.29
N LEU A 70 0.98 -10.95 -1.08
CA LEU A 70 1.05 -9.50 -1.06
C LEU A 70 -0.34 -8.87 -1.21
N PRO A 71 -0.79 -8.09 -0.21
CA PRO A 71 -1.98 -7.26 -0.34
C PRO A 71 -1.75 -6.06 -1.26
N PHE A 72 -2.78 -5.66 -1.97
CA PHE A 72 -2.81 -4.49 -2.83
C PHE A 72 -4.23 -3.92 -2.94
N THR A 73 -4.37 -2.74 -3.52
CA THR A 73 -5.67 -2.13 -3.80
C THR A 73 -5.94 -2.05 -5.29
N ARG A 74 -7.21 -2.09 -5.67
CA ARG A 74 -7.69 -1.81 -7.02
C ARG A 74 -8.77 -0.75 -6.96
N ASP A 75 -8.74 0.21 -7.88
CA ASP A 75 -9.85 1.14 -8.09
C ASP A 75 -11.00 0.39 -8.79
N VAL A 76 -12.12 0.25 -8.09
CA VAL A 76 -13.30 -0.48 -8.56
C VAL A 76 -14.34 0.43 -9.23
N GLU A 77 -14.06 1.73 -9.36
CA GLU A 77 -14.93 2.73 -9.96
C GLU A 77 -14.27 3.55 -11.09
N ARG A 78 -13.26 2.99 -11.76
CA ARG A 78 -12.70 3.52 -13.02
C ARG A 78 -12.12 4.94 -12.91
N GLY A 79 -11.26 5.17 -11.93
CA GLY A 79 -10.55 6.44 -11.75
C GLY A 79 -11.20 7.39 -10.75
N LYS A 80 -12.24 6.94 -10.03
CA LYS A 80 -12.82 7.71 -8.92
C LYS A 80 -12.09 7.49 -7.60
N GLU A 81 -11.02 6.69 -7.59
CA GLU A 81 -10.22 6.39 -6.41
C GLU A 81 -11.03 5.73 -5.28
N VAL A 82 -12.04 4.94 -5.65
CA VAL A 82 -12.80 4.09 -4.74
C VAL A 82 -12.24 2.69 -4.84
N HIS A 83 -11.67 2.19 -3.74
CA HIS A 83 -10.84 0.99 -3.76
C HIS A 83 -11.49 -0.21 -3.07
N SER A 84 -11.04 -1.40 -3.47
CA SER A 84 -11.19 -2.63 -2.71
C SER A 84 -9.80 -3.28 -2.52
N VAL A 85 -9.66 -4.09 -1.47
CA VAL A 85 -8.39 -4.74 -1.10
C VAL A 85 -8.36 -6.17 -1.66
N TYR A 86 -7.23 -6.53 -2.25
CA TYR A 86 -6.98 -7.84 -2.84
C TYR A 86 -5.67 -8.40 -2.29
N ILE A 87 -5.47 -9.70 -2.42
CA ILE A 87 -4.20 -10.39 -2.18
C ILE A 87 -3.81 -11.13 -3.45
N CYS A 88 -2.53 -11.08 -3.83
CA CYS A 88 -1.94 -12.03 -4.76
C CYS A 88 -0.86 -12.89 -4.09
N ASN A 89 -0.53 -14.03 -4.70
CA ASN A 89 0.57 -14.89 -4.25
C ASN A 89 1.57 -15.18 -5.39
N LEU A 90 2.67 -15.87 -5.06
CA LEU A 90 3.72 -16.22 -6.02
C LEU A 90 3.28 -17.16 -7.17
N LYS A 91 2.08 -17.74 -7.09
CA LYS A 91 1.47 -18.54 -8.17
C LYS A 91 0.64 -17.68 -9.14
N GLY A 92 0.47 -16.39 -8.87
CA GLY A 92 -0.42 -15.50 -9.62
C GLY A 92 -1.91 -15.71 -9.30
N GLU A 93 -2.22 -16.38 -8.19
CA GLU A 93 -3.59 -16.46 -7.69
C GLU A 93 -3.95 -15.13 -7.02
N GLU A 94 -5.20 -14.70 -7.20
CA GLU A 94 -5.69 -13.41 -6.72
C GLU A 94 -7.04 -13.60 -6.02
N TYR A 95 -7.22 -12.97 -4.86
CA TYR A 95 -8.42 -13.03 -4.04
C TYR A 95 -8.82 -11.64 -3.57
N GLU A 96 -10.10 -11.30 -3.70
CA GLU A 96 -10.66 -10.09 -3.08
C GLU A 96 -10.90 -10.34 -1.59
N LEU A 97 -10.55 -9.36 -0.76
CA LEU A 97 -10.85 -9.38 0.66
C LEU A 97 -12.10 -8.58 0.98
N THR A 98 -12.79 -8.97 2.05
CA THR A 98 -13.83 -8.13 2.64
C THR A 98 -13.24 -6.79 3.07
N SER A 99 -13.62 -5.73 2.36
CA SER A 99 -13.17 -4.36 2.58
C SER A 99 -14.30 -3.39 2.21
N PRO A 100 -14.38 -2.21 2.84
CA PRO A 100 -15.34 -1.20 2.44
C PRO A 100 -14.89 -0.55 1.12
N LYS A 101 -15.84 -0.07 0.31
CA LYS A 101 -15.55 0.70 -0.91
C LYS A 101 -15.24 2.14 -0.55
N VAL A 102 -13.96 2.45 -0.37
CA VAL A 102 -13.47 3.75 0.13
C VAL A 102 -12.15 4.14 -0.53
N ARG A 103 -11.72 5.39 -0.39
CA ARG A 103 -10.39 5.80 -0.84
C ARG A 103 -9.33 5.27 0.12
N ILE A 104 -8.45 4.39 -0.35
CA ILE A 104 -7.36 3.80 0.44
C ILE A 104 -6.04 4.38 -0.06
N MET A 105 -5.26 4.96 0.84
CA MET A 105 -4.00 5.63 0.51
C MET A 105 -2.79 5.07 1.29
N GLY A 106 -3.01 4.10 2.19
CA GLY A 106 -1.95 3.36 2.87
C GLY A 106 -2.46 1.99 3.30
N LEU A 107 -1.64 0.96 3.08
CA LEU A 107 -1.95 -0.46 3.32
C LEU A 107 -0.68 -1.17 3.77
N ALA A 108 -0.76 -1.90 4.88
CA ALA A 108 0.31 -2.78 5.34
C ALA A 108 -0.23 -4.04 6.00
N TYR A 109 0.64 -5.02 6.24
CA TYR A 109 0.22 -6.34 6.68
C TYR A 109 1.31 -7.11 7.41
N ASP A 110 0.91 -8.14 8.15
CA ASP A 110 1.74 -9.27 8.57
C ASP A 110 1.08 -10.60 8.16
N ASP A 111 1.47 -11.72 8.77
CA ASP A 111 0.95 -13.05 8.45
C ASP A 111 -0.52 -13.25 8.86
N LYS A 112 -1.09 -12.36 9.69
CA LYS A 112 -2.43 -12.50 10.29
C LYS A 112 -3.36 -11.34 9.98
N THR A 113 -2.80 -10.15 9.86
CA THR A 113 -3.52 -8.87 9.86
C THR A 113 -3.18 -8.09 8.60
N ILE A 114 -4.20 -7.53 7.97
CA ILE A 114 -4.06 -6.50 6.93
C ILE A 114 -4.72 -5.23 7.45
N ALA A 115 -3.97 -4.12 7.55
CA ALA A 115 -4.49 -2.85 8.03
C ALA A 115 -4.36 -1.75 6.99
N PHE A 116 -5.35 -0.87 6.94
CA PHE A 116 -5.38 0.26 6.03
C PHE A 116 -6.23 1.40 6.59
N VAL A 117 -5.96 2.61 6.12
CA VAL A 117 -6.85 3.75 6.33
C VAL A 117 -7.72 3.92 5.09
N GLY A 118 -9.04 4.00 5.33
CA GLY A 118 -10.03 4.25 4.31
C GLY A 118 -10.75 5.57 4.56
N SER A 119 -10.89 6.41 3.53
CA SER A 119 -11.60 7.68 3.58
C SER A 119 -12.89 7.64 2.77
N SER A 120 -13.99 8.07 3.37
CA SER A 120 -15.30 8.27 2.73
C SER A 120 -15.90 9.63 3.13
N ASN A 121 -17.14 9.89 2.71
CA ASN A 121 -17.88 11.09 3.12
C ASN A 121 -18.14 11.15 4.64
N ASP A 122 -18.13 10.01 5.32
CA ASP A 122 -18.39 9.91 6.76
C ASP A 122 -17.11 10.10 7.60
N GLY A 123 -15.95 10.26 6.95
CA GLY A 123 -14.65 10.46 7.58
C GLY A 123 -13.59 9.45 7.16
N ALA A 124 -12.43 9.54 7.81
CA ALA A 124 -11.33 8.59 7.66
C ALA A 124 -11.31 7.63 8.86
N PHE A 125 -11.18 6.34 8.58
CA PHE A 125 -11.17 5.30 9.60
C PHE A 125 -10.01 4.33 9.38
N LEU A 126 -9.46 3.83 10.48
CA LEU A 126 -8.53 2.71 10.49
C LEU A 126 -9.31 1.40 10.45
N TYR A 127 -8.96 0.54 9.50
CA TYR A 127 -9.54 -0.79 9.35
C TYR A 127 -8.46 -1.86 9.52
N ALA A 128 -8.89 -3.03 10.00
CA ALA A 128 -8.09 -4.24 10.00
C ALA A 128 -8.92 -5.42 9.49
N VAL A 129 -8.28 -6.33 8.78
CA VAL A 129 -8.84 -7.61 8.36
C VAL A 129 -8.02 -8.72 9.00
N GLU A 130 -8.68 -9.59 9.76
CA GLU A 130 -8.08 -10.77 10.40
C GLU A 130 -8.94 -12.00 10.13
N GLY A 131 -8.35 -13.09 9.62
CA GLY A 131 -9.10 -14.32 9.31
C GLY A 131 -10.31 -14.09 8.38
N GLY A 132 -10.21 -13.11 7.47
CA GLY A 132 -11.28 -12.71 6.56
C GLY A 132 -12.36 -11.80 7.16
N LYS A 133 -12.26 -11.44 8.45
CA LYS A 133 -13.22 -10.56 9.12
C LYS A 133 -12.72 -9.12 9.12
N LEU A 134 -13.52 -8.22 8.57
CA LEU A 134 -13.28 -6.78 8.59
C LEU A 134 -13.71 -6.17 9.94
N SER A 135 -12.82 -5.37 10.52
CA SER A 135 -13.06 -4.56 11.71
C SER A 135 -12.76 -3.10 11.42
N ARG A 136 -13.68 -2.20 11.77
CA ARG A 136 -13.45 -0.74 11.81
C ARG A 136 -12.96 -0.38 13.21
N LEU A 137 -11.68 -0.05 13.35
CA LEU A 137 -11.00 0.07 14.64
C LEU A 137 -11.25 1.43 15.30
N SER A 138 -10.95 2.52 14.58
CA SER A 138 -11.08 3.88 15.11
C SER A 138 -11.26 4.90 14.00
N GLN A 139 -11.83 6.05 14.35
CA GLN A 139 -11.78 7.22 13.48
C GLN A 139 -10.39 7.86 13.60
N VAL A 140 -9.81 8.24 12.47
CA VAL A 140 -8.47 8.84 12.40
C VAL A 140 -8.55 10.20 11.70
N PRO A 141 -7.56 11.08 11.88
CA PRO A 141 -7.51 12.32 11.11
C PRO A 141 -7.48 12.04 9.59
N PRO A 142 -8.02 12.95 8.75
CA PRO A 142 -7.84 12.89 7.31
C PRO A 142 -6.36 12.79 6.93
N PHE A 143 -6.06 12.17 5.79
CA PHE A 143 -4.67 11.96 5.33
C PHE A 143 -3.80 11.22 6.36
N SER A 144 -4.37 10.18 6.96
CA SER A 144 -3.63 9.15 7.70
C SER A 144 -3.28 7.99 6.78
N PHE A 145 -2.06 7.47 6.86
CA PHE A 145 -1.57 6.40 6.00
C PHE A 145 -0.88 5.34 6.84
N VAL A 146 -1.32 4.08 6.73
CA VAL A 146 -0.64 2.93 7.36
C VAL A 146 0.67 2.67 6.63
N THR A 147 1.76 2.48 7.38
CA THR A 147 3.09 2.17 6.85
C THR A 147 3.56 0.75 7.15
N ASP A 148 3.24 0.20 8.34
CA ASP A 148 3.63 -1.16 8.71
C ASP A 148 2.68 -1.75 9.78
N VAL A 149 2.62 -3.09 9.83
CA VAL A 149 1.87 -3.88 10.81
C VAL A 149 2.74 -5.03 11.29
N GLU A 150 2.82 -5.25 12.59
CA GLU A 150 3.50 -6.43 13.14
C GLU A 150 2.89 -6.82 14.50
N ASN A 151 2.42 -8.06 14.62
CA ASN A 151 1.88 -8.62 15.87
C ASN A 151 0.78 -7.74 16.50
N GLY A 152 -0.11 -7.20 15.66
CA GLY A 152 -1.22 -6.34 16.08
C GLY A 152 -0.85 -4.88 16.40
N LEU A 153 0.43 -4.51 16.34
CA LEU A 153 0.86 -3.12 16.33
C LEU A 153 0.76 -2.56 14.91
N ILE A 154 0.05 -1.45 14.76
CA ILE A 154 -0.11 -0.74 13.49
C ILE A 154 0.65 0.58 13.60
N THR A 155 1.44 0.90 12.59
CA THR A 155 2.17 2.17 12.51
C THR A 155 1.80 2.92 11.24
N GLY A 156 1.93 4.22 11.30
CA GLY A 156 1.71 5.06 10.14
C GLY A 156 2.03 6.51 10.39
N VAL A 157 1.59 7.32 9.44
CA VAL A 157 1.80 8.76 9.48
C VAL A 157 0.49 9.50 9.25
N VAL A 158 0.40 10.71 9.80
CA VAL A 158 -0.73 11.62 9.64
C VAL A 158 -0.22 12.95 9.09
N GLN A 159 -0.85 13.44 8.03
CA GLN A 159 -0.56 14.75 7.47
C GLN A 159 -1.69 15.73 7.75
N VAL A 160 -1.75 16.24 8.99
CA VAL A 160 -2.74 17.29 9.37
C VAL A 160 -2.31 18.67 8.84
N ASN A 161 -1.00 18.94 8.87
CA ASN A 161 -0.39 20.16 8.34
C ASN A 161 0.40 19.80 7.07
N PRO A 162 0.18 20.46 5.91
CA PRO A 162 0.92 20.16 4.69
C PRO A 162 2.45 20.28 4.82
N LYS A 163 2.94 21.01 5.84
CA LYS A 163 4.36 21.22 6.11
C LYS A 163 4.97 20.22 7.09
N SER A 164 4.17 19.34 7.70
CA SER A 164 4.66 18.35 8.65
C SER A 164 4.01 16.99 8.43
N GLN A 165 4.63 15.95 8.97
CA GLN A 165 4.11 14.60 8.91
C GLN A 165 4.31 13.94 10.26
N GLU A 166 3.20 13.75 10.96
CA GLU A 166 3.16 13.26 12.33
C GLU A 166 3.17 11.73 12.34
N PHE A 167 3.87 11.12 13.29
CA PHE A 167 3.91 9.65 13.41
C PHE A 167 2.78 9.15 14.32
N PHE A 168 2.14 8.03 13.98
CA PHE A 168 1.16 7.39 14.84
C PHE A 168 1.43 5.90 15.07
N ILE A 169 0.96 5.44 16.24
CA ILE A 169 0.78 4.02 16.53
C ILE A 169 -0.70 3.73 16.78
N ALA A 170 -1.11 2.52 16.46
CA ALA A 170 -2.43 2.00 16.78
C ALA A 170 -2.38 0.50 17.06
N ASN A 171 -3.48 -0.06 17.55
CA ASN A 171 -3.63 -1.49 17.74
C ASN A 171 -5.02 -1.99 17.36
N LEU A 172 -5.20 -3.31 17.39
CA LEU A 172 -6.43 -4.01 17.02
C LEU A 172 -7.61 -3.75 17.98
N ASN A 173 -7.37 -3.16 19.16
CA ASN A 173 -8.43 -2.73 20.07
C ASN A 173 -8.97 -1.34 19.72
N GLY A 174 -8.42 -0.68 18.70
CA GLY A 174 -8.81 0.66 18.29
C GLY A 174 -8.11 1.79 19.04
N GLU A 175 -7.10 1.49 19.87
CA GLU A 175 -6.26 2.54 20.43
C GLU A 175 -5.47 3.20 19.30
N PHE A 176 -5.45 4.53 19.27
CA PHE A 176 -4.73 5.33 18.29
C PHE A 176 -4.04 6.49 19.01
N LYS A 177 -2.74 6.66 18.77
CA LYS A 177 -1.91 7.69 19.41
C LYS A 177 -0.93 8.29 18.40
N ILE A 178 -0.91 9.62 18.32
CA ILE A 178 0.12 10.36 17.61
C ILE A 178 1.32 10.53 18.55
N LEU A 179 2.50 10.11 18.12
CA LEU A 179 3.73 10.02 18.93
C LEU A 179 4.92 10.74 18.29
N THR A 180 4.67 11.79 17.50
CA THR A 180 5.71 12.52 16.78
C THR A 180 6.85 12.98 17.71
N PRO A 181 8.12 12.66 17.40
CA PRO A 181 9.26 13.03 18.23
C PRO A 181 9.39 14.55 18.44
N LYS A 182 9.19 15.33 17.38
CA LYS A 182 9.14 16.79 17.42
C LYS A 182 7.95 17.29 16.61
N LYS A 183 7.13 18.14 17.23
CA LYS A 183 6.00 18.78 16.56
C LYS A 183 6.45 19.51 15.29
N ASP A 184 5.64 19.44 14.23
CA ASP A 184 5.86 20.13 12.96
C ASP A 184 7.10 19.63 12.17
N SER A 185 7.62 18.45 12.50
CA SER A 185 8.67 17.76 11.71
C SER A 185 8.05 16.83 10.65
N VAL A 186 8.84 16.47 9.64
CA VAL A 186 8.48 15.48 8.63
C VAL A 186 9.04 14.12 9.07
N ASN A 187 8.15 13.23 9.51
CA ASN A 187 8.50 11.90 9.96
C ASN A 187 8.00 10.86 8.97
N VAL A 188 8.85 9.92 8.61
CA VAL A 188 8.49 8.75 7.84
C VAL A 188 8.71 7.53 8.72
N SER A 189 7.66 6.77 9.03
CA SER A 189 7.81 5.46 9.66
C SER A 189 8.10 4.41 8.59
N TYR A 190 9.19 3.67 8.78
CA TYR A 190 9.67 2.73 7.78
C TYR A 190 9.22 1.31 8.09
N ARG A 191 9.55 0.82 9.29
CA ARG A 191 9.30 -0.57 9.66
C ARG A 191 9.22 -0.77 11.16
N ILE A 192 8.45 -1.76 11.55
CA ILE A 192 8.54 -2.44 12.84
C ILE A 192 9.55 -3.59 12.66
N LYS A 193 10.44 -3.78 13.63
CA LYS A 193 11.32 -4.96 13.66
C LYS A 193 11.59 -5.35 15.11
N GLY A 194 11.02 -6.49 15.51
CA GLY A 194 11.03 -6.92 16.90
C GLY A 194 10.23 -5.95 17.76
N ASP A 195 10.88 -5.41 18.79
CA ASP A 195 10.32 -4.46 19.75
C ASP A 195 10.55 -2.98 19.37
N LYS A 196 11.11 -2.71 18.18
CA LYS A 196 11.51 -1.36 17.75
C LYS A 196 10.76 -0.89 16.53
N ILE A 197 10.53 0.41 16.49
CA ILE A 197 9.98 1.13 15.34
C ILE A 197 11.10 2.00 14.77
N TYR A 198 11.36 1.87 13.47
CA TYR A 198 12.37 2.64 12.75
C TYR A 198 11.70 3.80 12.04
N ILE A 199 12.13 5.01 12.39
CA ILE A 199 11.57 6.27 11.89
C ILE A 199 12.74 7.11 11.35
N SER A 200 12.55 7.76 10.20
CA SER A 200 13.39 8.88 9.78
C SER A 200 12.62 10.16 10.06
N SER A 201 13.31 11.15 10.59
CA SER A 201 12.77 12.47 10.91
C SER A 201 13.73 13.51 10.37
N ASP A 202 13.21 14.68 10.01
CA ASP A 202 14.00 15.87 9.66
C ASP A 202 14.29 16.78 10.88
N TYR A 203 13.96 16.31 12.09
CA TYR A 203 14.36 16.95 13.35
C TYR A 203 15.88 16.92 13.57
#